data_AF-A0A1H9TD48-F1
#
_entry.id   AF-A0A1H9TD48-F1
#
_cell.length_a   1.000
_cell.length_b   1.000
_cell.length_c   1.000
_cell.angle_alpha   90.00
_cell.angle_beta   90.00
_cell.angle_gamma   90.00
#
_symmetry.space_group_name_H-M   'P 1'
#
loop_
_entity.id
_entity.type
_entity.pdbx_description
1 polymer ?
#
loop_
_entity_poly.entity_id
_entity_poly.type
_entity_poly.pdbx_seq_one_letter_code
_entity_poly.pdbx_strand_id
1 'polypeptide(L)'
;MTVAPFFPHSIDGLIARQLPVWMTRHGVHHLLSLRLALRRQEAASSALKQVLDGIPSLEKFAEQLLEPALRARGVASPDVRRSTVRIVEQFSLPTVAPSLYRPSYERSSIRTLLVAALHNFHVTETRPGLRRKGQLHAKSGRVLPLGFEAFAGLCRQVDIGGRYQALLNQHLVPSDQPGDLPGEAAQRLHRRFEESLRSHFEVAVRIATLKGNLDEQSYLHLLPVTAPKPIVPTLPGVIMPRQLYLLGKCVRGVVTLEVRQELDAPLLGVIAWIPGDPLSPVARHDSWQALYDALAERLRDKTFRGFFSRFISERLPASAPAKTACC
;
A
#
# COMPACT_ATOMS: atom_id res chain seq x y z
N MET A 1 6.10 -41.47 20.96
CA MET A 1 4.88 -42.04 20.35
C MET A 1 5.22 -42.42 18.91
N THR A 2 5.19 -43.71 18.63
CA THR A 2 5.46 -44.31 17.32
C THR A 2 4.34 -43.92 16.35
N VAL A 3 4.64 -43.04 15.40
CA VAL A 3 3.71 -42.65 14.34
C VAL A 3 3.60 -43.84 13.38
N ALA A 4 2.39 -44.40 13.25
CA ALA A 4 2.12 -45.45 12.27
C ALA A 4 2.46 -44.93 10.86
N PRO A 5 3.22 -45.67 10.03
CA PRO A 5 3.59 -45.20 8.71
C PRO A 5 2.34 -45.11 7.83
N PHE A 6 2.11 -43.94 7.24
CA PHE A 6 1.07 -43.76 6.23
C PHE A 6 1.34 -44.69 5.04
N PHE A 7 0.28 -45.29 4.49
CA PHE A 7 0.40 -46.09 3.27
C PHE A 7 0.98 -45.22 2.13
N PRO A 8 2.01 -45.68 1.41
CA PRO A 8 2.77 -44.86 0.46
C PRO A 8 1.95 -44.34 -0.75
N HIS A 9 0.75 -44.87 -0.96
CA HIS A 9 -0.19 -44.49 -2.02
C HIS A 9 -1.48 -43.85 -1.49
N SER A 10 -1.59 -43.56 -0.19
CA SER A 10 -2.74 -42.81 0.34
C SER A 10 -2.59 -41.31 0.11
N ILE A 11 -3.73 -40.61 0.10
CA ILE A 11 -3.77 -39.14 0.09
C ILE A 11 -2.95 -38.59 1.27
N ASP A 12 -3.02 -39.23 2.44
CA ASP A 12 -2.24 -38.83 3.62
C ASP A 12 -0.73 -38.99 3.41
N GLY A 13 -0.29 -40.05 2.72
CA GLY A 13 1.10 -40.25 2.35
C GLY A 13 1.61 -39.21 1.36
N LEU A 14 0.77 -38.77 0.41
CA LEU A 14 1.09 -37.68 -0.51
C LEU A 14 1.16 -36.34 0.22
N ILE A 15 0.19 -36.04 1.09
CA ILE A 15 0.17 -34.82 1.91
C ILE A 15 1.42 -34.79 2.78
N ALA A 16 1.73 -35.87 3.50
CA ALA A 16 2.91 -35.95 4.37
C ALA A 16 4.22 -35.65 3.63
N ARG A 17 4.36 -36.08 2.37
CA ARG A 17 5.55 -35.80 1.53
C ARG A 17 5.64 -34.35 1.06
N GLN A 18 4.51 -33.67 0.90
CA GLN A 18 4.43 -32.28 0.43
C GLN A 18 4.47 -31.27 1.58
N LEU A 19 4.32 -31.72 2.84
CA LEU A 19 4.37 -30.83 3.99
C LEU A 19 5.78 -30.27 4.21
N PRO A 20 5.92 -28.95 4.35
CA PRO A 20 7.20 -28.35 4.69
C PRO A 20 7.74 -28.92 6.00
N VAL A 21 9.06 -29.11 6.06
CA VAL A 21 9.75 -29.67 7.22
C VAL A 21 9.49 -28.87 8.51
N TRP A 22 9.32 -27.55 8.41
CA TRP A 22 8.99 -26.72 9.56
C TRP A 22 7.60 -27.05 10.14
N MET A 23 6.68 -27.61 9.37
CA MET A 23 5.33 -27.96 9.85
C MET A 23 5.32 -29.29 10.61
N THR A 24 6.24 -30.20 10.30
CA THR A 24 6.31 -31.54 10.91
C THR A 24 7.14 -31.61 12.19
N ARG A 25 7.97 -30.59 12.45
CA ARG A 25 8.86 -30.53 13.63
C ARG A 25 8.16 -30.12 14.93
N HIS A 26 7.02 -29.44 14.85
CA HIS A 26 6.35 -28.86 16.02
C HIS A 26 5.15 -29.69 16.47
N GLY A 27 4.81 -29.61 17.76
CA GLY A 27 3.67 -30.32 18.33
C GLY A 27 2.33 -29.91 17.70
N VAL A 28 1.39 -30.86 17.67
CA VAL A 28 0.03 -30.71 17.08
C VAL A 28 -0.69 -29.45 17.58
N HIS A 29 -0.46 -29.06 18.84
CA HIS A 29 -1.05 -27.86 19.43
C HIS A 29 -0.69 -26.57 18.69
N HIS A 30 0.56 -26.41 18.22
CA HIS A 30 0.96 -25.21 17.47
C HIS A 30 0.29 -25.16 16.09
N LEU A 31 0.13 -26.31 15.44
CA LEU A 31 -0.56 -26.42 14.14
C LEU A 31 -2.05 -26.12 14.26
N LEU A 32 -2.71 -26.62 15.31
CA LEU A 32 -4.11 -26.30 15.60
C LEU A 32 -4.28 -24.80 15.88
N SER A 33 -3.37 -24.21 16.66
CA SER A 33 -3.38 -22.77 16.95
C SER A 33 -3.19 -21.94 15.67
N LEU A 34 -2.26 -22.35 14.78
CA LEU A 34 -2.08 -21.71 13.48
C LEU A 34 -3.33 -21.82 12.61
N ARG A 35 -3.97 -23.00 12.55
CA ARG A 35 -5.21 -23.20 11.79
C ARG A 35 -6.34 -22.28 12.26
N LEU A 36 -6.47 -22.09 13.58
CA LEU A 36 -7.44 -21.15 14.14
C LEU A 36 -7.13 -19.71 13.75
N ALA A 37 -5.87 -19.30 13.81
CA ALA A 37 -5.43 -17.97 13.38
C ALA A 37 -5.68 -17.72 11.88
N LEU A 38 -5.39 -18.71 11.02
CA LEU A 38 -5.66 -18.63 9.57
C LEU A 38 -7.15 -18.46 9.27
N ARG A 39 -8.03 -19.20 9.96
CA ARG A 39 -9.48 -19.04 9.81
C ARG A 39 -9.96 -17.66 10.22
N ARG A 40 -9.41 -17.10 11.30
CA ARG A 40 -9.72 -15.72 11.73
C ARG A 40 -9.24 -14.70 10.71
N GLN A 41 -8.01 -14.87 10.21
CA GLN A 41 -7.46 -14.02 9.15
C GLN A 41 -8.34 -14.03 7.90
N GLU A 42 -8.78 -15.20 7.46
CA GLU A 42 -9.69 -15.33 6.31
C GLU A 42 -11.02 -14.61 6.56
N ALA A 43 -11.65 -14.83 7.71
CA ALA A 43 -12.91 -14.18 8.07
C ALA A 43 -12.77 -12.64 8.14
N ALA A 44 -11.73 -12.13 8.81
CA ALA A 44 -11.47 -10.71 8.93
C ALA A 44 -11.15 -10.06 7.57
N SER A 45 -10.35 -10.73 6.74
CA SER A 45 -10.03 -10.27 5.38
C SER A 45 -11.26 -10.25 4.49
N SER A 46 -12.13 -11.27 4.57
CA SER A 46 -13.38 -11.32 3.83
C SER A 46 -14.34 -10.19 4.24
N ALA A 47 -14.48 -9.93 5.55
CA ALA A 47 -15.32 -8.85 6.07
C ALA A 47 -14.83 -7.45 5.65
N LEU A 48 -13.52 -7.25 5.55
CA LEU A 48 -12.94 -6.00 5.04
C LEU A 48 -13.06 -5.91 3.52
N LYS A 49 -12.84 -7.02 2.80
CA LYS A 49 -12.98 -7.10 1.35
C LYS A 49 -14.37 -6.68 0.89
N GLN A 50 -15.44 -7.09 1.59
CA GLN A 50 -16.80 -6.65 1.27
C GLN A 50 -16.98 -5.12 1.27
N VAL A 51 -16.23 -4.40 2.11
CA VAL A 51 -16.26 -2.93 2.12
C VAL A 51 -15.44 -2.37 0.96
N LEU A 52 -14.25 -2.92 0.72
CA LEU A 52 -13.32 -2.46 -0.31
C LEU A 52 -13.76 -2.81 -1.73
N ASP A 53 -14.53 -3.88 -1.94
CA ASP A 53 -15.08 -4.28 -3.24
C ASP A 53 -16.05 -3.21 -3.80
N GLY A 54 -16.59 -2.32 -2.95
CA GLY A 54 -17.35 -1.15 -3.37
C GLY A 54 -16.51 -0.04 -4.01
N ILE A 55 -15.18 -0.10 -3.88
CA ILE A 55 -14.26 0.92 -4.42
C ILE A 55 -13.69 0.42 -5.75
N PRO A 56 -14.12 0.97 -6.90
CA PRO A 56 -13.54 0.61 -8.18
C PRO A 56 -12.08 1.07 -8.27
N SER A 57 -11.27 0.36 -9.06
CA SER A 57 -9.93 0.83 -9.45
C SER A 57 -10.03 2.23 -10.09
N LEU A 58 -9.06 3.09 -9.78
CA LEU A 58 -9.00 4.46 -10.30
C LEU A 58 -9.13 4.50 -11.84
N GLU A 59 -8.47 3.58 -12.54
CA GLU A 59 -8.49 3.50 -14.00
C GLU A 59 -9.90 3.23 -14.54
N LYS A 60 -10.60 2.25 -13.97
CA LYS A 60 -11.97 1.90 -14.36
C LYS A 60 -12.94 3.06 -14.06
N PHE A 61 -12.79 3.71 -12.90
CA PHE A 61 -13.61 4.86 -12.54
C PHE A 61 -13.39 6.04 -13.49
N ALA A 62 -12.12 6.35 -13.77
CA ALA A 62 -11.74 7.42 -14.69
C ALA A 62 -12.24 7.15 -16.12
N GLU A 63 -12.15 5.91 -16.59
CA GLU A 63 -12.67 5.48 -17.90
C GLU A 63 -14.19 5.68 -18.01
N GLN A 64 -14.95 5.25 -16.99
CA GLN A 64 -16.41 5.43 -16.93
C GLN A 64 -16.85 6.90 -16.97
N LEU A 65 -16.03 7.83 -16.47
CA LEU A 65 -16.32 9.26 -16.51
C LEU A 65 -15.81 9.94 -17.79
N LEU A 66 -14.64 9.54 -18.28
CA LEU A 66 -13.96 10.22 -19.38
C LEU A 66 -14.54 9.85 -20.75
N GLU A 67 -14.94 8.60 -20.96
CA GLU A 67 -15.49 8.19 -22.25
C GLU A 67 -16.81 8.91 -22.61
N PRO A 68 -17.82 9.00 -21.72
CA PRO A 68 -19.04 9.75 -22.03
C PRO A 68 -18.76 11.24 -22.27
N ALA A 69 -17.84 11.82 -21.49
CA ALA A 69 -17.43 13.21 -21.63
C ALA A 69 -16.77 13.50 -23.00
N LEU A 70 -15.95 12.56 -23.49
CA LEU A 70 -15.34 12.65 -24.82
C LEU A 70 -16.37 12.45 -25.94
N ARG A 71 -17.32 11.52 -25.78
CA ARG A 71 -18.41 11.31 -26.74
C ARG A 71 -19.27 12.56 -26.90
N ALA A 72 -19.61 13.23 -25.80
CA ALA A 72 -20.35 14.49 -25.82
C ALA A 72 -19.61 15.63 -26.57
N ARG A 73 -18.29 15.52 -26.76
CA ARG A 73 -17.46 16.49 -27.49
C ARG A 73 -17.10 16.02 -28.91
N GLY A 74 -17.85 15.06 -29.46
CA GLY A 74 -17.73 14.63 -30.86
C GLY A 74 -16.70 13.52 -31.12
N VAL A 75 -16.19 12.86 -30.08
CA VAL A 75 -15.35 11.65 -30.25
C VAL A 75 -16.26 10.42 -30.24
N ALA A 76 -16.61 9.89 -31.42
CA ALA A 76 -17.62 8.84 -31.56
C ALA A 76 -17.29 7.52 -30.81
N SER A 77 -16.02 7.11 -30.77
CA SER A 77 -15.58 5.87 -30.11
C SER A 77 -14.24 6.08 -29.36
N PRO A 78 -14.26 6.80 -28.22
CA PRO A 78 -13.05 7.08 -27.46
C PRO A 78 -12.57 5.80 -26.78
N ASP A 79 -11.38 5.33 -27.14
CA ASP A 79 -10.65 4.31 -26.38
C ASP A 79 -9.59 5.04 -25.55
N VAL A 80 -9.91 5.39 -24.31
CA VAL A 80 -9.04 6.26 -23.48
C VAL A 80 -7.73 5.58 -23.06
N ARG A 81 -7.70 4.23 -23.08
CA ARG A 81 -6.53 3.44 -22.72
C ARG A 81 -5.53 3.34 -23.88
N ARG A 82 -6.01 3.32 -25.12
CA ARG A 82 -5.14 3.17 -26.31
C ARG A 82 -4.95 4.46 -27.10
N SER A 83 -5.90 5.40 -27.01
CA SER A 83 -5.75 6.73 -27.61
C SER A 83 -4.71 7.52 -26.82
N THR A 84 -3.94 8.36 -27.52
CA THR A 84 -2.81 9.06 -26.94
C THR A 84 -2.93 10.57 -27.11
N VAL A 85 -2.28 11.29 -26.21
CA VAL A 85 -2.00 12.71 -26.35
C VAL A 85 -0.50 12.87 -26.52
N ARG A 86 -0.10 13.59 -27.57
CA ARG A 86 1.27 14.02 -27.81
C ARG A 86 1.35 15.50 -27.45
N ILE A 87 2.20 15.84 -26.49
CA ILE A 87 2.47 17.21 -26.08
C ILE A 87 3.93 17.51 -26.40
N VAL A 88 4.16 18.55 -27.21
CA VAL A 88 5.48 19.08 -27.52
C VAL A 88 5.60 20.45 -26.86
N GLU A 89 6.60 20.58 -25.98
CA GLU A 89 6.89 21.81 -25.26
C GLU A 89 8.29 22.31 -25.59
N GLN A 90 8.42 23.61 -25.82
CA GLN A 90 9.69 24.27 -26.10
C GLN A 90 10.23 24.95 -24.83
N PHE A 91 11.38 24.47 -24.36
CA PHE A 91 12.06 25.00 -23.19
C PHE A 91 13.22 25.90 -23.63
N SER A 92 13.33 27.08 -23.02
CA SER A 92 14.50 27.95 -23.19
C SER A 92 15.49 27.66 -22.07
N LEU A 93 16.76 27.46 -22.42
CA LEU A 93 17.81 27.31 -21.43
C LEU A 93 18.15 28.67 -20.81
N PRO A 94 18.43 28.72 -19.49
CA PRO A 94 18.94 29.93 -18.86
C PRO A 94 20.28 30.30 -19.50
N THR A 95 20.47 31.59 -19.78
CA THR A 95 21.69 32.13 -20.38
C THR A 95 22.27 33.19 -19.45
N VAL A 96 23.61 33.24 -19.37
CA VAL A 96 24.35 34.11 -18.45
C VAL A 96 24.21 35.61 -18.78
N ALA A 97 23.76 35.93 -20.01
CA ALA A 97 23.48 37.30 -20.46
C ALA A 97 22.13 37.38 -21.19
N PRO A 98 21.24 38.33 -20.86
CA PRO A 98 19.94 38.49 -21.53
C PRO A 98 20.02 38.82 -23.02
N SER A 99 21.15 39.36 -23.48
CA SER A 99 21.42 39.82 -24.85
C SER A 99 21.90 38.73 -25.80
N LEU A 100 22.21 37.52 -25.32
CA LEU A 100 22.64 36.40 -26.16
C LEU A 100 21.45 35.56 -26.63
N TYR A 101 21.61 34.90 -27.78
CA TYR A 101 20.68 33.89 -28.28
C TYR A 101 20.41 32.86 -27.18
N ARG A 102 19.13 32.64 -26.85
CA ARG A 102 18.71 31.64 -25.86
C ARG A 102 18.50 30.31 -26.57
N PRO A 103 19.39 29.32 -26.41
CA PRO A 103 19.16 28.02 -27.00
C PRO A 103 17.87 27.43 -26.43
N SER A 104 17.05 26.88 -27.30
CA SER A 104 15.83 26.16 -26.93
C SER A 104 15.91 24.71 -27.33
N TYR A 105 15.35 23.83 -26.52
CA TYR A 105 15.16 22.43 -26.88
C TYR A 105 13.68 22.08 -26.78
N GLU A 106 13.27 21.09 -27.57
CA GLU A 106 11.92 20.56 -27.53
C GLU A 106 11.87 19.30 -26.67
N ARG A 107 10.83 19.21 -25.85
CA ARG A 107 10.50 18.01 -25.10
C ARG A 107 9.17 17.49 -25.61
N SER A 108 9.16 16.29 -26.17
CA SER A 108 7.94 15.59 -26.54
C SER A 108 7.56 14.56 -25.48
N SER A 109 6.29 14.52 -25.10
CA SER A 109 5.73 13.47 -24.26
C SER A 109 4.54 12.83 -24.97
N ILE A 110 4.45 11.50 -24.89
CA ILE A 110 3.32 10.72 -25.39
C ILE A 110 2.78 9.91 -24.22
N ARG A 111 1.49 10.06 -23.95
CA ARG A 111 0.76 9.37 -22.88
C ARG A 111 -0.61 8.97 -23.39
N THR A 112 -1.20 7.96 -22.78
CA THR A 112 -2.59 7.60 -23.05
C THR A 112 -3.52 8.72 -22.55
N LEU A 113 -4.70 8.87 -23.15
CA LEU A 113 -5.65 9.89 -22.70
C LEU A 113 -6.05 9.70 -21.23
N LEU A 114 -6.20 8.44 -20.80
CA LEU A 114 -6.50 8.09 -19.42
C LEU A 114 -5.39 8.58 -18.46
N VAL A 115 -4.13 8.23 -18.74
CA VAL A 115 -3.00 8.63 -17.89
C VAL A 115 -2.86 10.16 -17.87
N ALA A 116 -3.01 10.80 -19.02
CA ALA A 116 -2.96 12.26 -19.12
C ALA A 116 -4.07 12.94 -18.30
N ALA A 117 -5.29 12.41 -18.33
CA ALA A 117 -6.40 12.92 -17.51
C ALA A 117 -6.13 12.76 -16.01
N LEU A 118 -5.52 11.65 -15.59
CA LEU A 118 -5.16 11.39 -14.19
C LEU A 118 -4.01 12.27 -13.67
N HIS A 119 -3.21 12.85 -14.56
CA HIS A 119 -2.11 13.75 -14.17
C HIS A 119 -2.55 15.17 -13.78
N ASN A 120 -3.85 15.48 -13.85
CA ASN A 120 -4.46 16.80 -13.59
C ASN A 120 -3.86 17.95 -14.43
N PHE A 121 -4.69 18.60 -15.24
CA PHE A 121 -4.26 19.76 -16.01
C PHE A 121 -4.41 21.07 -15.22
N HIS A 122 -3.39 21.92 -15.27
CA HIS A 122 -3.45 23.28 -14.75
C HIS A 122 -4.32 24.18 -15.65
N VAL A 123 -4.88 25.27 -15.11
CA VAL A 123 -5.75 26.19 -15.87
C VAL A 123 -5.04 26.85 -17.05
N THR A 124 -3.72 27.04 -16.96
CA THR A 124 -2.90 27.55 -18.08
C THR A 124 -2.79 26.54 -19.22
N GLU A 125 -3.08 25.26 -18.96
CA GLU A 125 -3.05 24.19 -19.95
C GLU A 125 -4.32 24.11 -20.80
N THR A 126 -5.41 24.75 -20.35
CA THR A 126 -6.66 24.84 -21.10
C THR A 126 -6.68 25.99 -22.11
N ARG A 127 -5.59 26.75 -22.21
CA ARG A 127 -5.47 27.91 -23.09
C ARG A 127 -4.34 27.68 -24.09
N PRO A 128 -4.44 28.21 -25.32
CA PRO A 128 -3.36 28.14 -26.28
C PRO A 128 -2.08 28.76 -25.69
N GLY A 129 -0.99 28.00 -25.76
CA GLY A 129 0.32 28.46 -25.31
C GLY A 129 1.25 28.65 -26.50
N LEU A 130 2.02 29.74 -26.53
CA LEU A 130 2.98 30.01 -27.61
C LEU A 130 4.07 28.94 -27.76
N ARG A 131 4.37 28.20 -26.69
CA ARG A 131 5.48 27.23 -26.61
C ARG A 131 5.02 25.78 -26.41
N ARG A 132 3.71 25.52 -26.51
CA ARG A 132 3.14 24.19 -26.33
C ARG A 132 2.23 23.86 -27.50
N LYS A 133 2.46 22.71 -28.12
CA LYS A 133 1.58 22.13 -29.13
C LYS A 133 1.14 20.76 -28.67
N GLY A 134 -0.17 20.59 -28.48
CA GLY A 134 -0.78 19.33 -28.10
C GLY A 134 -1.64 18.78 -29.22
N GLN A 135 -1.52 17.48 -29.49
CA GLN A 135 -2.36 16.79 -30.47
C GLN A 135 -2.85 15.45 -29.91
N LEU A 136 -4.12 15.17 -30.11
CA LEU A 136 -4.75 13.93 -29.70
C LEU A 136 -4.80 12.96 -30.87
N HIS A 137 -4.46 11.71 -30.62
CA HIS A 137 -4.47 10.63 -31.59
C HIS A 137 -5.35 9.48 -31.10
N ALA A 138 -6.23 9.00 -31.96
CA ALA A 138 -6.99 7.77 -31.72
C ALA A 138 -6.05 6.56 -31.69
N LYS A 139 -6.57 5.41 -31.22
CA LYS A 139 -5.85 4.12 -31.31
C LYS A 139 -5.38 3.76 -32.72
N SER A 140 -6.03 4.27 -33.76
CA SER A 140 -5.68 4.06 -35.18
C SER A 140 -4.58 5.02 -35.68
N GLY A 141 -4.08 5.92 -34.83
CA GLY A 141 -3.12 6.96 -35.21
C GLY A 141 -3.75 8.22 -35.81
N ARG A 142 -5.05 8.16 -36.18
CA ARG A 142 -5.80 9.31 -36.70
C ARG A 142 -5.90 10.41 -35.66
N VAL A 143 -5.71 11.66 -36.09
CA VAL A 143 -5.90 12.85 -35.26
C VAL A 143 -7.36 12.95 -34.84
N LEU A 144 -7.62 13.09 -33.54
CA LEU A 144 -8.96 13.31 -33.02
C LEU A 144 -9.43 14.75 -33.34
N PRO A 145 -10.74 14.95 -33.58
CA PRO A 145 -11.28 16.28 -33.86
C PRO A 145 -11.23 17.23 -32.64
N LEU A 146 -10.97 16.69 -31.45
CA LEU A 146 -10.87 17.45 -30.21
C LEU A 146 -9.43 17.96 -30.02
N GLY A 147 -9.27 19.29 -29.92
CA GLY A 147 -7.99 19.92 -29.60
C GLY A 147 -7.51 19.64 -28.17
N PHE A 148 -6.22 19.81 -27.94
CA PHE A 148 -5.59 19.55 -26.64
C PHE A 148 -6.15 20.43 -25.52
N GLU A 149 -6.30 21.72 -25.76
CA GLU A 149 -6.80 22.69 -24.80
C GLU A 149 -8.24 22.37 -24.38
N ALA A 150 -9.06 21.95 -25.35
CA ALA A 150 -10.43 21.52 -25.11
C ALA A 150 -10.49 20.21 -24.30
N PHE A 151 -9.56 19.29 -24.55
CA PHE A 151 -9.39 18.07 -23.76
C PHE A 151 -8.94 18.37 -22.32
N ALA A 152 -7.95 19.24 -22.13
CA ALA A 152 -7.50 19.68 -20.82
C ALA A 152 -8.62 20.37 -20.03
N GLY A 153 -9.40 21.23 -20.70
CA GLY A 153 -10.59 21.86 -20.13
C GLY A 153 -11.67 20.84 -19.74
N LEU A 154 -11.91 19.83 -20.57
CA LEU A 154 -12.83 18.74 -20.27
C LEU A 154 -12.39 17.96 -19.03
N CYS A 155 -11.11 17.58 -18.94
CA CYS A 155 -10.58 16.84 -17.78
C CYS A 155 -10.76 17.63 -16.47
N ARG A 156 -10.55 18.94 -16.50
CA ARG A 156 -10.81 19.83 -15.35
C ARG A 156 -12.29 19.94 -15.00
N GLN A 157 -13.17 19.97 -16.00
CA GLN A 157 -14.62 20.01 -15.78
C GLN A 157 -15.15 18.71 -15.18
N VAL A 158 -14.62 17.57 -15.62
CA VAL A 158 -14.98 16.25 -15.07
C VAL A 158 -14.48 16.11 -13.64
N ASP A 159 -13.28 16.62 -13.34
CA ASP A 159 -12.64 16.54 -12.03
C ASP A 159 -12.64 15.11 -11.45
N ILE A 160 -11.97 14.21 -12.19
CA ILE A 160 -11.88 12.79 -11.81
C ILE A 160 -11.25 12.65 -10.43
N GLY A 161 -10.24 13.46 -10.11
CA GLY A 161 -9.56 13.45 -8.82
C GLY A 161 -10.50 13.78 -7.66
N GLY A 162 -11.22 14.90 -7.75
CA GLY A 162 -12.18 15.31 -6.71
C GLY A 162 -13.32 14.30 -6.55
N ARG A 163 -13.87 13.78 -7.66
CA ARG A 163 -14.94 12.76 -7.62
C ARG A 163 -14.47 11.44 -7.02
N TYR A 164 -13.26 10.99 -7.34
CA TYR A 164 -12.72 9.77 -6.77
C TYR A 164 -12.42 9.92 -5.28
N GLN A 165 -11.89 11.08 -4.84
CA GLN A 165 -11.72 11.37 -3.42
C GLN A 165 -13.05 11.40 -2.66
N ALA A 166 -14.11 11.97 -3.25
CA ALA A 166 -15.44 11.94 -2.66
C ALA A 166 -15.96 10.51 -2.52
N LEU A 167 -15.77 9.66 -3.54
CA LEU A 167 -16.11 8.24 -3.47
C LEU A 167 -15.33 7.51 -2.37
N LEU A 168 -14.01 7.73 -2.28
CA LEU A 168 -13.18 7.15 -1.21
C LEU A 168 -13.69 7.57 0.18
N ASN A 169 -14.02 8.85 0.37
CA ASN A 169 -14.55 9.35 1.64
C ASN A 169 -15.90 8.71 1.99
N GLN A 170 -16.80 8.51 1.02
CA GLN A 170 -18.08 7.85 1.25
C GLN A 170 -17.92 6.40 1.75
N HIS A 171 -16.94 5.67 1.23
CA HIS A 171 -16.69 4.28 1.61
C HIS A 171 -15.79 4.12 2.85
N LEU A 172 -14.82 5.02 3.04
CA LEU A 172 -13.82 4.92 4.12
C LEU A 172 -14.18 5.75 5.36
N VAL A 173 -15.15 6.66 5.25
CA VAL A 173 -15.70 7.46 6.35
C VAL A 173 -17.23 7.40 6.28
N PRO A 174 -17.82 6.23 6.57
CA PRO A 174 -19.27 6.05 6.47
C PRO A 174 -19.99 6.94 7.48
N SER A 175 -21.10 7.53 7.05
CA SER A 175 -22.00 8.27 7.94
C SER A 175 -22.78 7.33 8.86
N ASP A 176 -23.11 7.83 10.06
CA ASP A 176 -23.92 7.10 11.03
C ASP A 176 -25.35 6.88 10.51
N GLN A 177 -25.92 5.71 10.80
CA GLN A 177 -27.31 5.37 10.43
C GLN A 177 -28.28 5.77 11.56
N PRO A 178 -29.59 5.90 11.28
CA PRO A 178 -30.58 6.13 12.34
C PRO A 178 -30.52 5.04 13.41
N GLY A 179 -30.13 5.41 14.63
CA GLY A 179 -29.94 4.48 15.76
C GLY A 179 -28.48 4.26 16.19
N ASP A 180 -27.52 4.69 15.37
CA ASP A 180 -26.09 4.68 15.74
C ASP A 180 -25.75 5.84 16.69
N LEU A 181 -24.75 5.62 17.55
CA LEU A 181 -24.12 6.72 18.29
C LEU A 181 -23.21 7.55 17.37
N PRO A 182 -22.93 8.83 17.69
CA PRO A 182 -22.04 9.66 16.88
C PRO A 182 -20.66 9.02 16.68
N GLY A 183 -20.27 8.81 15.42
CA GLY A 183 -19.00 8.23 14.99
C GLY A 183 -18.95 6.70 15.04
N GLU A 184 -20.04 6.02 15.36
CA GLU A 184 -20.05 4.56 15.51
C GLU A 184 -19.79 3.85 14.18
N ALA A 185 -20.32 4.36 13.06
CA ALA A 185 -20.10 3.74 11.76
C ALA A 185 -18.62 3.76 11.35
N ALA A 186 -17.96 4.90 11.56
CA ALA A 186 -16.53 5.06 11.32
C ALA A 186 -15.69 4.15 12.25
N GLN A 187 -16.05 4.06 13.53
CA GLN A 187 -15.39 3.15 14.48
C GLN A 187 -15.57 1.68 14.12
N ARG A 188 -16.75 1.27 13.65
CA ARG A 188 -16.99 -0.11 13.15
C ARG A 188 -16.07 -0.42 11.98
N LEU A 189 -15.90 0.51 11.04
CA LEU A 189 -14.97 0.33 9.93
C LEU A 189 -13.51 0.27 10.39
N HIS A 190 -13.09 1.18 11.28
CA HIS A 190 -11.74 1.16 11.85
C HIS A 190 -11.42 -0.18 12.53
N ARG A 191 -12.36 -0.71 13.32
CA ARG A 191 -12.23 -2.04 13.95
C ARG A 191 -12.07 -3.17 12.91
N ARG A 192 -12.72 -3.09 11.75
CA ARG A 192 -12.53 -4.09 10.68
C ARG A 192 -11.12 -4.03 10.08
N PHE A 193 -10.59 -2.82 9.86
CA PHE A 193 -9.19 -2.65 9.41
C PHE A 193 -8.22 -3.18 10.45
N GLU A 194 -8.40 -2.81 11.71
CA GLU A 194 -7.57 -3.23 12.83
C GLU A 194 -7.58 -4.76 12.98
N GLU A 195 -8.77 -5.39 12.96
CA GLU A 195 -8.89 -6.84 13.09
C GLU A 195 -8.28 -7.59 11.90
N SER A 196 -8.42 -7.04 10.68
CA SER A 196 -7.74 -7.58 9.51
C SER A 196 -6.22 -7.52 9.69
N LEU A 197 -5.66 -6.37 10.08
CA LEU A 197 -4.21 -6.23 10.29
C LEU A 197 -3.70 -7.09 11.45
N ARG A 198 -4.42 -7.11 12.58
CA ARG A 198 -4.09 -7.93 13.75
C ARG A 198 -4.05 -9.41 13.41
N SER A 199 -5.06 -9.91 12.70
CA SER A 199 -5.11 -11.34 12.31
C SER A 199 -4.01 -11.71 11.31
N HIS A 200 -3.65 -10.81 10.37
CA HIS A 200 -2.45 -11.00 9.53
C HIS A 200 -1.16 -11.03 10.35
N PHE A 201 -1.04 -10.15 11.34
CA PHE A 201 0.12 -10.11 12.23
C PHE A 201 0.22 -11.38 13.07
N GLU A 202 -0.88 -11.85 13.66
CA GLU A 202 -0.93 -13.10 14.44
C GLU A 202 -0.44 -14.30 13.61
N VAL A 203 -0.96 -14.46 12.38
CA VAL A 203 -0.54 -15.54 11.48
C VAL A 203 0.94 -15.42 11.14
N ALA A 204 1.42 -14.21 10.84
CA ALA A 204 2.83 -13.97 10.51
C ALA A 204 3.76 -14.33 11.67
N VAL A 205 3.40 -13.94 12.90
CA VAL A 205 4.14 -14.28 14.13
C VAL A 205 4.18 -15.80 14.32
N ARG A 206 3.04 -16.50 14.23
CA ARG A 206 2.97 -17.96 14.40
C ARG A 206 3.82 -18.70 13.36
N ILE A 207 3.76 -18.27 12.10
CA ILE A 207 4.58 -18.86 11.03
C ILE A 207 6.07 -18.59 11.28
N ALA A 208 6.44 -17.38 11.71
CA ALA A 208 7.83 -17.05 12.03
C ALA A 208 8.38 -17.91 13.16
N THR A 209 7.60 -18.13 14.22
CA THR A 209 7.96 -19.03 15.33
C THR A 209 8.13 -20.47 14.85
N LEU A 210 7.18 -20.99 14.06
CA LEU A 210 7.26 -22.36 13.53
C LEU A 210 8.45 -22.56 12.58
N LYS A 211 8.86 -21.52 11.86
CA LYS A 211 10.07 -21.55 11.02
C LYS A 211 11.37 -21.38 11.79
N GLY A 212 11.31 -20.99 13.07
CA GLY A 212 12.49 -20.67 13.89
C GLY A 212 13.07 -19.28 13.63
N ASN A 213 12.34 -18.40 12.93
CA ASN A 213 12.75 -17.01 12.69
C ASN A 213 12.43 -16.09 13.89
N LEU A 214 11.63 -16.57 14.83
CA LEU A 214 11.24 -15.87 16.04
C LEU A 214 11.36 -16.85 17.22
N ASP A 215 12.13 -16.46 18.23
CA ASP A 215 12.30 -17.25 19.44
C ASP A 215 11.01 -17.29 20.29
N GLU A 216 10.94 -18.27 21.20
CA GLU A 216 9.76 -18.50 22.03
C GLU A 216 9.47 -17.34 22.99
N GLN A 217 10.50 -16.69 23.53
CA GLN A 217 10.34 -15.54 24.43
C GLN A 217 9.70 -14.36 23.67
N SER A 218 10.19 -14.04 22.47
CA SER A 218 9.59 -13.03 21.60
C SER A 218 8.15 -13.36 21.24
N TYR A 219 7.86 -14.63 20.90
CA TYR A 219 6.51 -15.07 20.61
C TYR A 219 5.56 -14.82 21.79
N LEU A 220 5.98 -15.18 23.00
CA LEU A 220 5.19 -14.98 24.23
C LEU A 220 4.97 -13.48 24.53
N HIS A 221 5.96 -12.62 24.28
CA HIS A 221 5.77 -11.17 24.42
C HIS A 221 4.79 -10.58 23.40
N LEU A 222 4.62 -11.19 22.22
CA LEU A 222 3.68 -10.72 21.18
C LEU A 222 2.25 -11.24 21.35
N LEU A 223 2.03 -12.30 22.15
CA LEU A 223 0.70 -12.84 22.40
C LEU A 223 -0.34 -11.80 22.86
N PRO A 224 -0.03 -10.84 23.75
CA PRO A 224 -1.02 -9.86 24.20
C PRO A 224 -1.46 -8.88 23.11
N VAL A 225 -0.57 -8.60 22.14
CA VAL A 225 -0.82 -7.66 21.04
C VAL A 225 -1.55 -8.35 19.88
N THR A 226 -1.29 -9.64 19.70
CA THR A 226 -1.85 -10.45 18.60
C THR A 226 -3.16 -11.12 18.96
N ALA A 227 -3.37 -11.53 20.23
CA ALA A 227 -4.55 -12.29 20.64
C ALA A 227 -5.72 -11.37 21.06
N PRO A 228 -6.94 -11.62 20.58
CA PRO A 228 -8.13 -10.85 20.97
C PRO A 228 -8.52 -11.03 22.45
N LYS A 229 -8.08 -12.13 23.08
CA LYS A 229 -8.15 -12.37 24.52
C LYS A 229 -6.88 -13.12 24.94
N PRO A 230 -5.96 -12.52 25.71
CA PRO A 230 -4.81 -13.24 26.24
C PRO A 230 -5.29 -14.25 27.29
N ILE A 231 -5.13 -15.55 27.00
CA ILE A 231 -5.52 -16.66 27.90
C ILE A 231 -4.33 -17.11 28.76
N VAL A 232 -3.10 -16.70 28.40
CA VAL A 232 -1.86 -17.06 29.10
C VAL A 232 -1.39 -15.86 29.92
N PRO A 233 -0.92 -16.04 31.18
CA PRO A 233 -0.26 -14.97 31.91
C PRO A 233 0.90 -14.45 31.06
N THR A 234 0.85 -13.15 30.80
CA THR A 234 1.86 -12.44 30.02
C THR A 234 3.20 -12.56 30.72
N LEU A 235 4.27 -12.89 29.97
CA LEU A 235 5.62 -12.63 30.49
C LEU A 235 5.71 -11.15 30.88
N PRO A 236 6.32 -10.81 32.04
CA PRO A 236 6.59 -9.41 32.37
C PRO A 236 7.46 -8.81 31.27
N GLY A 237 6.92 -7.80 30.59
CA GLY A 237 7.55 -7.15 29.46
C GLY A 237 6.62 -6.14 28.82
N VAL A 238 7.17 -5.00 28.44
CA VAL A 238 6.45 -3.92 27.77
C VAL A 238 6.75 -3.98 26.28
N ILE A 239 5.71 -4.15 25.47
CA ILE A 239 5.77 -3.97 24.02
C ILE A 239 5.36 -2.54 23.72
N MET A 240 6.27 -1.76 23.13
CA MET A 240 5.96 -0.39 22.69
C MET A 240 5.92 -0.31 21.16
N PRO A 241 4.74 -0.06 20.57
CA PRO A 241 4.63 0.27 19.16
C PRO A 241 5.41 1.54 18.83
N ARG A 242 6.21 1.46 17.79
CA ARG A 242 6.96 2.58 17.22
C ARG A 242 6.70 2.65 15.73
N GLN A 243 6.81 3.86 15.19
CA GLN A 243 6.70 4.12 13.77
C GLN A 243 8.09 4.08 13.13
N LEU A 244 8.24 3.32 12.04
CA LEU A 244 9.47 3.28 11.26
C LEU A 244 9.55 4.49 10.32
N TYR A 245 10.73 5.11 10.25
CA TYR A 245 11.04 6.20 9.32
C TYR A 245 12.25 5.84 8.46
N LEU A 246 12.19 6.16 7.17
CA LEU A 246 13.30 5.99 6.23
C LEU A 246 13.55 7.32 5.54
N LEU A 247 14.75 7.91 5.71
CA LEU A 247 15.12 9.20 5.14
C LEU A 247 14.09 10.32 5.44
N GLY A 248 13.59 10.34 6.68
CA GLY A 248 12.57 11.30 7.12
C GLY A 248 11.15 11.03 6.61
N LYS A 249 10.92 9.92 5.90
CA LYS A 249 9.58 9.49 5.43
C LYS A 249 9.04 8.41 6.34
N CYS A 250 7.81 8.60 6.81
CA CYS A 250 7.07 7.59 7.56
C CYS A 250 6.77 6.38 6.66
N VAL A 251 7.15 5.19 7.12
CA VAL A 251 6.87 3.91 6.45
C VAL A 251 5.50 3.40 6.90
N ARG A 252 4.45 3.68 6.14
CA ARG A 252 3.07 3.33 6.51
C ARG A 252 2.80 1.84 6.32
N GLY A 253 2.12 1.23 7.29
CA GLY A 253 1.71 -0.19 7.24
C GLY A 253 2.77 -1.17 7.77
N VAL A 254 4.02 -0.73 7.96
CA VAL A 254 5.03 -1.49 8.72
C VAL A 254 4.87 -1.14 10.19
N VAL A 255 4.83 -2.17 11.05
CA VAL A 255 4.76 -1.99 12.50
C VAL A 255 6.08 -2.44 13.10
N THR A 256 6.65 -1.60 13.95
CA THR A 256 7.83 -1.92 14.75
C THR A 256 7.47 -1.90 16.22
N LEU A 257 7.99 -2.86 16.97
CA LEU A 257 7.68 -3.08 18.37
C LEU A 257 8.99 -3.14 19.15
N GLU A 258 9.21 -2.20 20.05
CA GLU A 258 10.29 -2.31 21.03
C GLU A 258 9.87 -3.29 22.12
N VAL A 259 10.76 -4.22 22.44
CA VAL A 259 10.61 -5.16 23.56
C VAL A 259 11.46 -4.63 24.71
N ARG A 260 10.84 -4.42 25.86
CA ARG A 260 11.51 -4.00 27.10
C ARG A 260 11.00 -4.83 28.26
N GLN A 261 11.79 -4.92 29.34
CA GLN A 261 11.33 -5.59 30.57
C GLN A 261 10.27 -4.75 31.30
N GLU A 262 10.50 -3.43 31.37
CA GLU A 262 9.63 -2.42 31.97
C GLU A 262 9.65 -1.15 31.10
N LEU A 263 8.79 -0.17 31.37
CA LEU A 263 8.64 1.03 30.51
C LEU A 263 9.98 1.77 30.32
N ASP A 264 10.75 1.93 31.40
CA ASP A 264 12.01 2.67 31.42
C ASP A 264 13.25 1.76 31.32
N ALA A 265 13.05 0.45 31.18
CA ALA A 265 14.14 -0.50 31.03
C ALA A 265 14.82 -0.36 29.66
N PRO A 266 16.09 -0.78 29.51
CA PRO A 266 16.73 -0.82 28.21
C PRO A 266 15.99 -1.79 27.26
N LEU A 267 15.77 -1.38 26.01
CA LEU A 267 16.57 -1.95 24.93
C LEU A 267 16.68 -3.48 24.77
N LEU A 268 15.67 -4.34 24.95
CA LEU A 268 15.88 -5.80 24.78
C LEU A 268 15.89 -6.26 23.32
N GLY A 269 15.20 -5.53 22.45
CA GLY A 269 15.18 -5.80 21.02
C GLY A 269 14.04 -5.09 20.31
N VAL A 270 14.07 -5.15 18.97
CA VAL A 270 13.04 -4.59 18.09
C VAL A 270 12.48 -5.71 17.24
N ILE A 271 11.16 -5.86 17.26
CA ILE A 271 10.44 -6.77 16.37
C ILE A 271 9.81 -5.93 15.26
N ALA A 272 10.14 -6.23 14.01
CA ALA A 272 9.56 -5.58 12.86
C ALA A 272 8.59 -6.52 12.14
N TRP A 273 7.40 -6.01 11.83
CA TRP A 273 6.43 -6.66 10.97
C TRP A 273 6.25 -5.89 9.66
N ILE A 274 6.63 -6.53 8.56
CA ILE A 274 6.45 -6.04 7.20
C ILE A 274 5.36 -6.91 6.55
N PRO A 275 4.11 -6.42 6.44
CA PRO A 275 3.02 -7.21 5.90
C PRO A 275 3.32 -7.67 4.48
N GLY A 276 3.05 -8.93 4.14
CA GLY A 276 3.20 -9.48 2.79
C GLY A 276 4.63 -9.66 2.29
N ASP A 277 5.63 -9.53 3.17
CA ASP A 277 7.02 -9.85 2.84
C ASP A 277 7.16 -11.34 2.47
N PRO A 278 7.74 -11.68 1.30
CA PRO A 278 7.85 -13.09 0.88
C PRO A 278 8.87 -13.89 1.69
N LEU A 279 9.85 -13.23 2.32
CA LEU A 279 10.99 -13.90 2.97
C LEU A 279 10.79 -13.99 4.48
N SER A 280 10.66 -12.83 5.14
CA SER A 280 10.52 -12.75 6.59
C SER A 280 9.54 -11.65 7.00
N PRO A 281 8.23 -11.94 7.00
CA PRO A 281 7.19 -11.01 7.46
C PRO A 281 7.42 -10.44 8.85
N VAL A 282 7.95 -11.25 9.76
CA VAL A 282 8.30 -10.85 11.13
C VAL A 282 9.74 -11.22 11.37
N ALA A 283 10.52 -10.29 11.92
CA ALA A 283 11.90 -10.52 12.31
C ALA A 283 12.20 -9.80 13.63
N ARG A 284 13.02 -10.43 14.48
CA ARG A 284 13.60 -9.82 15.67
C ARG A 284 14.99 -9.31 15.35
N HIS A 285 15.32 -8.15 15.91
CA HIS A 285 16.61 -7.51 15.87
C HIS A 285 17.02 -7.10 17.28
N ASP A 286 18.32 -7.10 17.56
CA ASP A 286 18.82 -6.75 18.90
C ASP A 286 18.72 -5.24 19.18
N SER A 287 18.67 -4.42 18.13
CA SER A 287 18.56 -2.97 18.24
C SER A 287 17.90 -2.35 16.99
N TRP A 288 17.58 -1.06 17.09
CA TRP A 288 17.16 -0.27 15.92
C TRP A 288 18.21 -0.25 14.82
N GLN A 289 19.50 -0.16 15.17
CA GLN A 289 20.58 -0.17 14.20
C GLN A 289 20.60 -1.48 13.41
N ALA A 290 20.49 -2.62 14.10
CA ALA A 290 20.43 -3.94 13.47
C ALA A 290 19.21 -4.09 12.54
N LEU A 291 18.07 -3.49 12.88
CA LEU A 291 16.91 -3.42 11.99
C LEU A 291 17.20 -2.59 10.74
N TYR A 292 17.80 -1.40 10.89
CA TYR A 292 18.12 -0.54 9.76
C TYR A 292 19.17 -1.16 8.83
N ASP A 293 20.19 -1.82 9.37
CA ASP A 293 21.22 -2.50 8.58
C ASP A 293 20.62 -3.65 7.77
N ALA A 294 19.82 -4.51 8.41
CA ALA A 294 19.11 -5.58 7.73
C ALA A 294 18.16 -5.05 6.65
N LEU A 295 17.44 -3.95 6.92
CA LEU A 295 16.58 -3.32 5.92
C LEU A 295 17.40 -2.74 4.75
N ALA A 296 18.53 -2.10 5.04
CA ALA A 296 19.40 -1.49 4.02
C ALA A 296 19.98 -2.56 3.07
N GLU A 297 20.41 -3.71 3.60
CA GLU A 297 20.87 -4.84 2.80
C GLU A 297 19.76 -5.35 1.87
N ARG A 298 18.56 -5.55 2.41
CA ARG A 298 17.41 -6.03 1.63
C ARG A 298 16.95 -5.04 0.56
N LEU A 299 17.04 -3.73 0.83
CA LEU A 299 16.72 -2.68 -0.14
C LEU A 299 17.71 -2.60 -1.31
N ARG A 300 18.87 -3.28 -1.24
CA ARG A 300 19.77 -3.44 -2.41
C ARG A 300 19.13 -4.28 -3.49
N ASP A 301 18.28 -5.25 -3.13
CA ASP A 301 17.52 -6.05 -4.09
C ASP A 301 16.41 -5.23 -4.76
N LYS A 302 16.35 -5.30 -6.10
CA LYS A 302 15.41 -4.51 -6.91
C LYS A 302 13.96 -4.93 -6.70
N THR A 303 13.73 -6.24 -6.52
CA THR A 303 12.39 -6.80 -6.33
C THR A 303 11.84 -6.38 -4.98
N PHE A 304 12.65 -6.51 -3.92
CA PHE A 304 12.27 -6.06 -2.59
C PHE A 304 12.06 -4.55 -2.54
N ARG A 305 12.90 -3.76 -3.22
CA ARG A 305 12.72 -2.30 -3.29
C ARG A 305 11.39 -1.90 -3.95
N GLY A 306 11.03 -2.56 -5.04
CA GLY A 306 9.74 -2.33 -5.71
C GLY A 306 8.54 -2.76 -4.87
N PHE A 307 8.68 -3.83 -4.08
CA PHE A 307 7.68 -4.21 -3.09
C PHE A 307 7.58 -3.18 -1.95
N PHE A 308 8.71 -2.74 -1.40
CA PHE A 308 8.76 -1.88 -0.23
C PHE A 308 8.28 -0.45 -0.51
N SER A 309 8.39 0.03 -1.75
CA SER A 309 7.94 1.38 -2.13
C SER A 309 6.45 1.62 -1.85
N ARG A 310 5.62 0.56 -1.78
CA ARG A 310 4.19 0.68 -1.44
C ARG A 310 3.93 1.24 -0.04
N PHE A 311 4.91 1.15 0.85
CA PHE A 311 4.81 1.65 2.23
C PHE A 311 5.25 3.11 2.34
N ILE A 312 5.82 3.69 1.28
CA ILE A 312 6.24 5.09 1.24
C ILE A 312 5.19 5.89 0.49
N SER A 313 4.59 6.89 1.13
CA SER A 313 3.61 7.77 0.47
C SER A 313 4.29 8.67 -0.58
N GLU A 314 3.70 8.76 -1.78
CA GLU A 314 4.23 9.53 -2.91
C GLU A 314 4.27 11.05 -2.68
N ARG A 315 3.54 11.57 -1.69
CA ARG A 315 3.56 12.98 -1.28
C ARG A 315 3.50 13.14 0.22
N LEU A 316 4.39 13.99 0.75
CA LEU A 316 4.14 14.67 2.02
C LEU A 316 3.06 15.75 1.75
N PRO A 317 2.05 15.95 2.61
CA PRO A 317 1.47 17.28 2.72
C PRO A 317 2.61 18.24 3.10
N ALA A 318 2.72 19.37 2.40
CA ALA A 318 3.70 20.42 2.66
C ALA A 318 3.40 21.21 3.96
N SER A 319 2.96 20.53 5.02
CA SER A 319 2.61 21.14 6.30
C SER A 319 2.77 20.12 7.44
N ALA A 320 3.99 19.93 7.90
CA ALA A 320 4.26 19.62 9.30
C ALA A 320 5.50 20.43 9.69
N PRO A 321 5.40 21.44 10.56
CA PRO A 321 6.57 22.16 10.99
C PRO A 321 7.48 21.18 11.73
N ALA A 322 8.74 21.15 11.30
CA ALA A 322 9.82 20.64 12.12
C ALA A 322 9.83 21.47 13.42
N LYS A 323 9.22 20.93 14.48
CA LYS A 323 9.52 21.32 15.85
C LYS A 323 10.42 20.25 16.45
N THR A 324 11.70 20.54 16.31
CA THR A 324 12.77 20.38 17.29
C THR A 324 12.31 19.96 18.69
N ALA A 325 12.83 18.81 19.15
CA ALA A 325 13.27 18.44 20.50
C ALA A 325 13.63 16.93 20.40
N CYS A 326 14.86 16.42 20.54
CA CYS A 326 15.92 16.76 21.50
C CYS A 326 15.36 17.10 22.87
N CYS A 327 14.89 16.07 23.57
CA CYS A 327 15.48 15.55 24.81
C CYS A 327 15.06 14.10 24.96
#